data_AF-A0A660QYB5-F1
#
_entry.id   AF-A0A660QYB5-F1
#
_cell.length_a   1.000
_cell.length_b   1.000
_cell.length_c   1.000
_cell.angle_alpha   90.00
_cell.angle_beta   90.00
_cell.angle_gamma   90.00
#
_symmetry.space_group_name_H-M   'P 1'
#
loop_
_entity.id
_entity.type
_entity.pdbx_description
1 polymer ?
#
loop_
_entity_poly.entity_id
_entity_poly.type
_entity_poly.pdbx_seq_one_letter_code
_entity_poly.pdbx_strand_id
1 'polypeptide(L)'
;MQNKVNQAVVFTKPVHHLGLPLTPEQLDGQARAFLTDKGFEMVLCRNVTGSELAERNVIRQHYLMYSKGSCIESADELGVSGEGKARFEQAFGKSWDAEVAAGRIMGNPGLMETKDMGSDELFKLWNARFSTGKTEKIQEGLLMAWLDELDCYCINAFYPILEKIFYNPATEMTYYVVEFDPEEVSWTRFRKKILGATDASKADPESFRGQLYAAYGTALEYPGRDNFVHGSAGPLEGLVERTIHEPDFDMASNPVGRYLLGRGIDLETFTHWKSNQSILQLGELFDATEEKDTAEVFDILDRVSF
;
A
#
# COMPACT_ATOMS: atom_id res chain seq x y z
N MET A 1 7.02 8.71 -31.16
CA MET A 1 5.77 8.41 -30.45
C MET A 1 6.17 8.00 -29.04
N GLN A 2 5.94 8.88 -28.07
CA GLN A 2 6.25 8.61 -26.66
C GLN A 2 5.39 7.41 -26.25
N ASN A 3 5.99 6.30 -25.82
CA ASN A 3 5.24 5.08 -25.54
C ASN A 3 4.34 5.34 -24.32
N LYS A 4 3.05 5.60 -24.58
CA LYS A 4 1.99 5.87 -23.59
C LYS A 4 1.50 4.60 -22.88
N VAL A 5 2.33 3.56 -22.87
CA VAL A 5 2.03 2.26 -22.27
C VAL A 5 1.77 2.42 -20.78
N ASN A 6 0.85 1.63 -20.23
CA ASN A 6 0.71 1.48 -18.79
C ASN A 6 1.81 0.55 -18.29
N GLN A 7 2.44 0.91 -17.17
CA GLN A 7 3.47 0.08 -16.55
C GLN A 7 3.20 -0.03 -15.05
N ALA A 8 2.76 -1.19 -14.59
CA ALA A 8 2.40 -1.43 -13.20
C ALA A 8 3.48 -2.23 -12.46
N VAL A 9 3.62 -1.92 -11.17
CA VAL A 9 4.34 -2.78 -10.23
C VAL A 9 3.35 -3.79 -9.66
N VAL A 10 3.74 -5.06 -9.67
CA VAL A 10 2.98 -6.16 -9.08
C VAL A 10 3.93 -6.95 -8.20
N PHE A 11 3.48 -7.46 -7.05
CA PHE A 11 4.27 -8.43 -6.30
C PHE A 11 3.40 -9.45 -5.58
N THR A 12 3.92 -10.67 -5.42
CA THR A 12 3.27 -11.69 -4.58
C THR A 12 3.43 -11.35 -3.11
N LYS A 13 2.35 -11.47 -2.34
CA LYS A 13 2.42 -11.30 -0.89
C LYS A 13 2.98 -12.56 -0.24
N PRO A 14 3.66 -12.45 0.91
CA PRO A 14 4.16 -13.60 1.64
C PRO A 14 3.02 -14.53 2.06
N VAL A 15 3.28 -15.84 2.03
CA VAL A 15 2.28 -16.87 2.35
C VAL A 15 2.68 -17.76 3.53
N HIS A 16 3.88 -17.58 4.09
CA HIS A 16 4.43 -18.41 5.17
C HIS A 16 3.57 -18.41 6.44
N HIS A 17 2.86 -17.32 6.72
CA HIS A 17 2.01 -17.15 7.90
C HIS A 17 0.58 -17.69 7.71
N LEU A 18 0.22 -18.13 6.51
CA LEU A 18 -1.18 -18.45 6.17
C LEU A 18 -1.59 -19.88 6.50
N GLY A 19 -0.62 -20.79 6.71
CA GLY A 19 -0.91 -22.21 6.94
C GLY A 19 -1.61 -22.90 5.74
N LEU A 20 -1.49 -22.32 4.54
CA LEU A 20 -2.09 -22.82 3.31
C LEU A 20 -1.15 -23.79 2.58
N PRO A 21 -1.70 -24.75 1.79
CA PRO A 21 -0.91 -25.57 0.87
C PRO A 21 -0.53 -24.79 -0.40
N LEU A 22 0.04 -23.60 -0.23
CA LEU A 22 0.46 -22.69 -1.29
C LEU A 22 1.87 -22.20 -0.96
N THR A 23 2.85 -22.55 -1.81
CA THR A 23 4.22 -22.06 -1.67
C THR A 23 4.42 -20.73 -2.42
N PRO A 24 5.45 -19.93 -2.07
CA PRO A 24 5.81 -18.74 -2.83
C PRO A 24 6.04 -19.03 -4.32
N GLU A 25 6.76 -20.10 -4.65
CA GLU A 25 7.01 -20.54 -6.03
C GLU A 25 5.72 -20.87 -6.79
N GLN A 26 4.76 -21.53 -6.15
CA GLN A 26 3.46 -21.83 -6.75
C GLN A 26 2.64 -20.56 -7.00
N LEU A 27 2.67 -19.61 -6.06
CA LEU A 27 1.97 -18.33 -6.21
C LEU A 27 2.59 -17.51 -7.35
N ASP A 28 3.91 -17.47 -7.43
CA ASP A 28 4.66 -16.83 -8.51
C ASP A 28 4.36 -17.46 -9.89
N GLY A 29 4.41 -18.80 -9.98
CA GLY A 29 4.04 -19.53 -11.18
C GLY A 29 2.62 -19.21 -11.67
N GLN A 30 1.65 -19.14 -10.74
CA GLN A 30 0.27 -18.75 -11.05
C GLN A 30 0.16 -17.29 -11.49
N ALA A 31 0.88 -16.37 -10.85
CA ALA A 31 0.87 -14.95 -11.19
C ALA A 31 1.43 -14.72 -12.61
N ARG A 32 2.57 -15.32 -12.94
CA ARG A 32 3.15 -15.23 -14.29
C ARG A 32 2.22 -15.80 -15.35
N ALA A 33 1.70 -17.01 -15.13
CA ALA A 33 0.79 -17.65 -16.07
C ALA A 33 -0.47 -16.81 -16.31
N PHE A 34 -1.09 -16.30 -15.24
CA PHE A 34 -2.28 -15.46 -15.33
C PHE A 34 -1.99 -14.14 -16.07
N LEU A 35 -0.89 -13.46 -15.75
CA LEU A 35 -0.55 -12.18 -16.37
C LEU A 35 -0.22 -12.36 -17.87
N THR A 36 0.54 -13.40 -18.22
CA THR A 36 0.84 -13.71 -19.63
C THR A 36 -0.42 -14.10 -20.42
N ASP A 37 -1.34 -14.88 -19.84
CA ASP A 37 -2.62 -15.22 -20.49
C ASP A 37 -3.48 -13.97 -20.80
N LYS A 38 -3.39 -12.96 -19.94
CA LYS A 38 -4.06 -11.66 -20.15
C LYS A 38 -3.31 -10.72 -21.11
N GLY A 39 -2.19 -11.14 -21.68
CA GLY A 39 -1.43 -10.37 -22.65
C GLY A 39 -0.52 -9.29 -22.04
N PHE A 40 -0.25 -9.34 -20.73
CA PHE A 40 0.70 -8.43 -20.10
C PHE A 40 2.14 -8.81 -20.47
N GLU A 41 2.94 -7.81 -20.85
CA GLU A 41 4.37 -7.98 -21.07
C GLU A 41 5.11 -7.82 -19.74
N MET A 42 5.87 -8.83 -19.32
CA MET A 42 6.67 -8.75 -18.10
C MET A 42 8.06 -8.25 -18.41
N VAL A 43 8.34 -6.99 -18.10
CA VAL A 43 9.62 -6.33 -18.41
C VAL A 43 10.66 -6.47 -17.29
N LEU A 44 10.22 -6.81 -16.08
CA LEU A 44 11.09 -7.17 -14.96
C LEU A 44 10.42 -8.24 -14.10
N CYS A 45 11.21 -9.22 -13.65
CA CYS A 45 10.81 -10.24 -12.68
C CYS A 45 12.01 -10.55 -11.78
N ARG A 46 11.83 -10.50 -10.46
CA ARG A 46 12.88 -10.84 -9.50
C ARG A 46 12.29 -11.39 -8.21
N ASN A 47 13.02 -12.29 -7.58
CA ASN A 47 12.71 -12.72 -6.23
C ASN A 47 13.38 -11.77 -5.23
N VAL A 48 12.67 -11.50 -4.13
CA VAL A 48 13.09 -10.60 -3.07
C VAL A 48 12.75 -11.28 -1.73
N THR A 49 13.74 -11.35 -0.86
CA THR A 49 13.60 -11.95 0.47
C THR A 49 13.14 -10.92 1.50
N GLY A 50 12.56 -11.39 2.61
CA GLY A 50 12.21 -10.51 3.73
C GLY A 50 13.41 -9.77 4.32
N SER A 51 14.59 -10.39 4.32
CA SER A 51 15.84 -9.75 4.77
C SER A 51 16.24 -8.57 3.89
N GLU A 52 16.14 -8.71 2.56
CA GLU A 52 16.42 -7.62 1.60
C GLU A 52 15.40 -6.47 1.75
N LEU A 53 14.12 -6.80 1.98
CA LEU A 53 13.08 -5.82 2.25
C LEU A 53 13.37 -5.04 3.54
N ALA A 54 13.79 -5.75 4.59
CA ALA A 54 14.10 -5.16 5.89
C ALA A 54 15.32 -4.25 5.85
N GLU A 55 16.41 -4.70 5.21
CA GLU A 55 17.68 -3.94 5.11
C GLU A 55 17.47 -2.54 4.52
N ARG A 56 16.58 -2.43 3.52
CA ARG A 56 16.27 -1.17 2.84
C ARG A 56 14.99 -0.50 3.33
N ASN A 57 14.34 -1.01 4.38
CA ASN A 57 13.04 -0.52 4.87
C ASN A 57 11.97 -0.39 3.77
N VAL A 58 11.95 -1.31 2.81
CA VAL A 58 11.15 -1.21 1.57
C VAL A 58 9.66 -1.08 1.87
N ILE A 59 9.13 -1.88 2.80
CA ILE A 59 7.69 -1.94 3.10
C ILE A 59 7.24 -0.70 3.86
N ARG A 60 8.12 -0.16 4.71
CA ARG A 60 7.88 1.11 5.41
C ARG A 60 7.80 2.29 4.46
N GLN A 61 8.65 2.32 3.44
CA GLN A 61 8.63 3.33 2.39
C GLN A 61 7.46 3.15 1.43
N HIS A 62 7.15 1.90 1.05
CA HIS A 62 6.03 1.57 0.17
C HIS A 62 4.68 1.97 0.79
N TYR A 63 4.47 1.65 2.08
CA TYR A 63 3.27 2.06 2.82
C TYR A 63 3.48 3.36 3.63
N LEU A 64 4.28 4.32 3.11
CA LEU A 64 4.66 5.55 3.82
C LEU A 64 3.47 6.28 4.45
N MET A 65 2.35 6.37 3.72
CA MET A 65 1.12 7.04 4.17
C MET A 65 0.60 6.45 5.48
N TYR A 66 0.71 5.13 5.65
CA TYR A 66 0.23 4.43 6.84
C TYR A 66 1.31 4.29 7.91
N SER A 67 2.56 4.02 7.50
CA SER A 67 3.68 3.77 8.39
C SER A 67 4.05 5.02 9.21
N LYS A 68 3.98 6.21 8.61
CA LYS A 68 4.25 7.47 9.31
C LYS A 68 3.24 7.74 10.43
N GLY A 69 1.95 7.52 10.20
CA GLY A 69 0.93 7.64 11.26
C GLY A 69 1.03 6.52 12.30
N SER A 70 1.33 5.29 11.87
CA SER A 70 1.45 4.13 12.76
C SER A 70 2.63 4.24 13.73
N CYS A 71 3.72 4.89 13.33
CA CYS A 71 5.01 4.84 14.04
C CYS A 71 5.46 6.20 14.58
N ILE A 72 4.53 7.10 14.89
CA ILE A 72 4.81 8.37 15.58
C ILE A 72 5.37 8.14 16.98
N GLU A 73 6.23 9.04 17.45
CA GLU A 73 6.65 9.09 18.86
C GLU A 73 5.64 9.90 19.70
N SER A 74 5.08 10.96 19.09
CA SER A 74 4.11 11.86 19.72
C SER A 74 2.93 12.20 18.81
N ALA A 75 1.76 12.46 19.38
CA ALA A 75 0.56 12.82 18.62
C ALA A 75 0.71 14.12 17.80
N ASP A 76 1.62 15.00 18.19
CA ASP A 76 1.90 16.26 17.48
C ASP A 76 2.51 16.04 16.09
N GLU A 77 3.22 14.91 15.88
CA GLU A 77 3.79 14.55 14.57
C GLU A 77 2.75 14.22 13.50
N LEU A 78 1.51 13.92 13.91
CA LEU A 78 0.42 13.61 12.98
C LEU A 78 -0.03 14.83 12.17
N GLY A 79 0.25 16.04 12.66
CA GLY A 79 -0.11 17.28 11.96
C GLY A 79 -1.59 17.36 11.63
N VAL A 80 -2.47 16.91 12.54
CA VAL A 80 -3.90 16.80 12.26
C VAL A 80 -4.53 18.17 12.02
N SER A 81 -5.15 18.34 10.85
CA SER A 81 -5.81 19.59 10.46
C SER A 81 -7.03 19.90 11.32
N GLY A 82 -7.52 21.14 11.29
CA GLY A 82 -8.76 21.50 11.98
C GLY A 82 -9.97 20.67 11.52
N GLU A 83 -10.04 20.35 10.23
CA GLU A 83 -11.06 19.44 9.68
C GLU A 83 -10.87 18.01 10.19
N GLY A 84 -9.63 17.53 10.29
CA GLY A 84 -9.33 16.21 10.85
C GLY A 84 -9.73 16.08 12.32
N LYS A 85 -9.47 17.12 13.12
CA LYS A 85 -9.93 17.19 14.52
C LYS A 85 -11.46 17.18 14.62
N ALA A 86 -12.15 17.89 13.74
CA ALA A 86 -13.62 17.89 13.69
C ALA A 86 -14.18 16.52 13.29
N ARG A 87 -13.57 15.83 12.31
CA ARG A 87 -13.94 14.46 11.93
C ARG A 87 -13.73 13.47 13.07
N PHE A 88 -12.62 13.60 13.80
CA PHE A 88 -12.37 12.79 15.00
C PHE A 88 -13.47 13.00 16.05
N GLU A 89 -13.82 14.25 16.35
CA GLU A 89 -14.88 14.56 17.31
C GLU A 89 -16.24 14.04 16.86
N GLN A 90 -16.56 14.15 15.57
CA GLN A 90 -17.78 13.59 15.00
C GLN A 90 -17.84 12.06 15.14
N ALA A 91 -16.74 11.37 14.90
CA ALA A 91 -16.69 9.92 14.91
C ALA A 91 -16.67 9.32 16.32
N PHE A 92 -15.99 9.97 17.26
CA PHE A 92 -15.73 9.40 18.59
C PHE A 92 -16.42 10.16 19.73
N GLY A 93 -17.02 11.32 19.46
CA GLY A 93 -17.67 12.16 20.48
C GLY A 93 -16.69 12.72 21.52
N LYS A 94 -15.40 12.82 21.16
CA LYS A 94 -14.30 13.29 22.03
C LYS A 94 -13.48 14.35 21.31
N SER A 95 -13.03 15.35 22.05
CA SER A 95 -12.11 16.35 21.51
C SER A 95 -10.72 15.74 21.29
N TRP A 96 -10.15 15.93 20.10
CA TRP A 96 -8.78 15.50 19.78
C TRP A 96 -7.77 15.93 20.84
N ASP A 97 -7.74 17.22 21.17
CA ASP A 97 -6.74 17.79 22.09
C ASP A 97 -6.87 17.23 23.50
N ALA A 98 -8.10 16.90 23.94
CA ALA A 98 -8.33 16.27 25.25
C ALA A 98 -7.83 14.82 25.29
N GLU A 99 -8.00 14.07 24.20
CA GLU A 99 -7.54 12.67 24.09
C GLU A 99 -6.01 12.59 23.96
N VAL A 100 -5.38 13.55 23.28
CA VAL A 100 -3.92 13.72 23.26
C VAL A 100 -3.41 14.04 24.68
N ALA A 101 -4.00 15.03 25.36
CA ALA A 101 -3.58 15.42 26.71
C ALA A 101 -3.77 14.29 27.74
N ALA A 102 -4.74 13.40 27.51
CA ALA A 102 -4.97 12.22 28.33
C ALA A 102 -4.02 11.05 28.01
N GLY A 103 -3.13 11.18 27.02
CA GLY A 103 -2.20 10.13 26.60
C GLY A 103 -2.87 8.94 25.93
N ARG A 104 -4.08 9.11 25.38
CA ARG A 104 -4.85 8.03 24.75
C ARG A 104 -4.61 7.90 23.25
N ILE A 105 -3.84 8.80 22.64
CA ILE A 105 -3.42 8.73 21.24
C ILE A 105 -1.91 8.52 21.21
N MET A 106 -1.47 7.37 20.72
CA MET A 106 -0.06 6.98 20.70
C MET A 106 0.26 6.17 19.44
N GLY A 107 1.54 6.20 19.02
CA GLY A 107 2.03 5.33 17.96
C GLY A 107 1.95 3.86 18.37
N ASN A 108 1.76 2.97 17.40
CA ASN A 108 1.64 1.54 17.65
C ASN A 108 2.87 0.92 18.33
N PRO A 109 4.13 1.31 18.04
CA PRO A 109 5.28 0.81 18.78
C PRO A 109 5.17 1.10 20.29
N GLY A 110 4.89 2.34 20.66
CA GLY A 110 4.73 2.73 22.07
C GLY A 110 3.50 2.10 22.72
N LEU A 111 2.40 1.91 21.96
CA LEU A 111 1.22 1.18 22.43
C LEU A 111 1.55 -0.28 22.78
N MET A 112 2.20 -0.97 21.85
CA MET A 112 2.59 -2.37 22.02
C MET A 112 3.54 -2.55 23.20
N GLU A 113 4.50 -1.64 23.36
CA GLU A 113 5.42 -1.63 24.52
C GLU A 113 4.66 -1.38 25.84
N THR A 114 3.82 -0.34 25.88
CA THR A 114 3.08 0.06 27.10
C THR A 114 2.09 -1.01 27.57
N LYS A 115 1.51 -1.76 26.63
CA LYS A 115 0.49 -2.78 26.91
C LYS A 115 1.05 -4.21 26.90
N ASP A 116 2.37 -4.38 26.73
CA ASP A 116 3.06 -5.67 26.64
C ASP A 116 2.38 -6.63 25.66
N MET A 117 2.19 -6.18 24.42
CA MET A 117 1.49 -6.95 23.38
C MET A 117 2.20 -6.97 22.03
N GLY A 118 1.90 -8.00 21.24
CA GLY A 118 2.43 -8.16 19.88
C GLY A 118 1.57 -7.52 18.79
N SER A 119 2.14 -7.35 17.60
CA SER A 119 1.42 -6.82 16.43
C SER A 119 0.25 -7.70 15.97
N ASP A 120 0.31 -9.01 16.20
CA ASP A 120 -0.81 -9.93 15.92
C ASP A 120 -2.03 -9.64 16.80
N GLU A 121 -1.80 -9.35 18.09
CA GLU A 121 -2.86 -9.04 19.06
C GLU A 121 -3.48 -7.68 18.78
N LEU A 122 -2.64 -6.67 18.53
CA LEU A 122 -3.09 -5.35 18.11
C LEU A 122 -3.90 -5.41 16.81
N PHE A 123 -3.45 -6.20 15.83
CA PHE A 123 -4.19 -6.39 14.58
C PHE A 123 -5.54 -7.07 14.78
N LYS A 124 -5.65 -8.06 15.68
CA LYS A 124 -6.93 -8.70 16.02
C LYS A 124 -7.92 -7.69 16.59
N LEU A 125 -7.47 -6.86 17.54
CA LEU A 125 -8.29 -5.79 18.12
C LEU A 125 -8.73 -4.78 17.06
N TRP A 126 -7.79 -4.33 16.22
CA TRP A 126 -8.09 -3.45 15.08
C TRP A 126 -9.14 -4.07 14.15
N ASN A 127 -8.95 -5.32 13.73
CA ASN A 127 -9.81 -5.95 12.75
C ASN A 127 -11.23 -6.20 13.29
N ALA A 128 -11.38 -6.45 14.59
CA ALA A 128 -12.69 -6.50 15.24
C ALA A 128 -13.46 -5.17 15.13
N ARG A 129 -12.76 -4.03 15.17
CA ARG A 129 -13.35 -2.70 14.92
C ARG A 129 -13.59 -2.45 13.44
N PHE A 130 -12.61 -2.75 12.59
CA PHE A 130 -12.68 -2.54 11.14
C PHE A 130 -13.85 -3.29 10.50
N SER A 131 -14.00 -4.58 10.83
CA SER A 131 -15.07 -5.44 10.26
C SER A 131 -16.49 -5.01 10.65
N THR A 132 -16.63 -4.23 11.72
CA THR A 132 -17.93 -3.68 12.17
C THR A 132 -18.11 -2.22 11.81
N GLY A 133 -17.24 -1.65 10.97
CA GLY A 133 -17.31 -0.26 10.53
C GLY A 133 -16.98 0.76 11.64
N LYS A 134 -16.26 0.35 12.69
CA LYS A 134 -15.89 1.20 13.83
C LYS A 134 -14.47 1.78 13.71
N THR A 135 -13.99 1.93 12.48
CA THR A 135 -12.75 2.63 12.15
C THR A 135 -13.11 3.87 11.36
N GLU A 136 -12.44 4.99 11.62
CA GLU A 136 -12.67 6.26 10.92
C GLU A 136 -11.40 6.75 10.22
N LYS A 137 -11.54 7.27 9.00
CA LYS A 137 -10.46 7.98 8.31
C LYS A 137 -10.55 9.47 8.65
N ILE A 138 -9.81 9.89 9.69
CA ILE A 138 -9.88 11.27 10.16
C ILE A 138 -9.12 12.25 9.24
N GLN A 139 -8.09 11.79 8.54
CA GLN A 139 -7.44 12.52 7.44
C GLN A 139 -6.72 11.54 6.50
N GLU A 140 -6.11 12.06 5.44
CA GLU A 140 -5.38 11.23 4.47
C GLU A 140 -4.24 10.44 5.15
N GLY A 141 -4.15 9.14 4.83
CA GLY A 141 -3.21 8.24 5.49
C GLY A 141 -3.47 7.97 6.99
N LEU A 142 -4.53 8.49 7.61
CA LEU A 142 -4.78 8.38 9.05
C LEU A 142 -6.13 7.74 9.37
N LEU A 143 -6.12 6.41 9.53
CA LEU A 143 -7.26 5.64 10.02
C LEU A 143 -7.09 5.38 11.51
N MET A 144 -8.17 5.54 12.27
CA MET A 144 -8.16 5.36 13.72
C MET A 144 -9.32 4.48 14.19
N ALA A 145 -9.09 3.79 15.30
CA ALA A 145 -10.14 3.12 16.05
C ALA A 145 -9.91 3.27 17.55
N TRP A 146 -11.00 3.35 18.29
CA TRP A 146 -11.01 3.21 19.74
C TRP A 146 -10.96 1.74 20.13
N LEU A 147 -10.04 1.39 21.02
CA LEU A 147 -9.87 0.06 21.59
C LEU A 147 -10.29 0.11 23.07
N ASP A 148 -11.53 -0.32 23.34
CA ASP A 148 -12.09 -0.34 24.71
C ASP A 148 -11.19 -1.15 25.67
N GLU A 149 -10.61 -2.24 25.18
CA GLU A 149 -9.77 -3.16 25.93
C GLU A 149 -8.46 -2.52 26.41
N LEU A 150 -8.00 -1.47 25.72
CA LEU A 150 -6.74 -0.79 26.00
C LEU A 150 -6.92 0.64 26.54
N ASP A 151 -8.16 1.13 26.55
CA ASP A 151 -8.53 2.52 26.89
C ASP A 151 -7.73 3.54 26.06
N CYS A 152 -7.58 3.28 24.76
CA CYS A 152 -6.81 4.14 23.87
C CYS A 152 -7.29 4.08 22.42
N TYR A 153 -6.81 5.03 21.63
CA TYR A 153 -6.88 5.01 20.18
C TYR A 153 -5.65 4.32 19.61
N CYS A 154 -5.88 3.59 18.52
CA CYS A 154 -4.82 3.04 17.69
C CYS A 154 -4.89 3.65 16.29
N ILE A 155 -3.74 3.70 15.62
CA ILE A 155 -3.56 4.43 14.37
C ILE A 155 -3.04 3.47 13.31
N ASN A 156 -3.76 3.29 12.20
CA ASN A 156 -3.38 2.39 11.11
C ASN A 156 -2.89 1.02 11.62
N ALA A 157 -3.56 0.45 12.62
CA ALA A 157 -3.00 -0.66 13.41
C ALA A 157 -2.94 -2.01 12.67
N PHE A 158 -3.31 -2.01 11.39
CA PHE A 158 -2.99 -3.08 10.43
C PHE A 158 -1.54 -3.05 9.94
N TYR A 159 -0.84 -1.90 10.02
CA TYR A 159 0.49 -1.75 9.46
C TYR A 159 1.58 -2.59 10.18
N PRO A 160 1.66 -2.63 11.53
CA PRO A 160 2.76 -3.35 12.19
C PRO A 160 2.80 -4.84 11.87
N ILE A 161 1.64 -5.48 11.67
CA ILE A 161 1.60 -6.89 11.27
C ILE A 161 2.02 -7.08 9.80
N LEU A 162 1.70 -6.13 8.90
CA LEU A 162 2.21 -6.16 7.53
C LEU A 162 3.73 -6.10 7.52
N GLU A 163 4.31 -5.12 8.22
CA GLU A 163 5.77 -4.97 8.32
C GLU A 163 6.43 -6.26 8.86
N LYS A 164 5.91 -6.80 9.96
CA LYS A 164 6.38 -8.06 10.55
C LYS A 164 6.33 -9.23 9.56
N ILE A 165 5.24 -9.36 8.79
CA ILE A 165 5.08 -10.44 7.81
C ILE A 165 6.10 -10.30 6.70
N PHE A 166 6.19 -9.13 6.07
CA PHE A 166 7.08 -8.94 4.92
C PHE A 166 8.56 -8.99 5.29
N TYR A 167 8.97 -8.50 6.47
CA TYR A 167 10.36 -8.53 6.91
C TYR A 167 10.79 -9.86 7.55
N ASN A 168 9.88 -10.84 7.66
CA ASN A 168 10.23 -12.16 8.17
C ASN A 168 11.29 -12.84 7.27
N PRO A 169 12.34 -13.49 7.82
CA PRO A 169 13.32 -14.22 7.01
C PRO A 169 12.76 -15.35 6.13
N ALA A 170 11.58 -15.89 6.47
CA ALA A 170 10.86 -16.87 5.67
C ALA A 170 10.02 -16.24 4.54
N THR A 171 10.00 -14.91 4.43
CA THR A 171 9.34 -14.23 3.32
C THR A 171 10.16 -14.40 2.05
N GLU A 172 9.48 -14.94 1.04
CA GLU A 172 9.87 -14.89 -0.35
C GLU A 172 8.74 -14.18 -1.11
N MET A 173 9.10 -13.09 -1.78
CA MET A 173 8.23 -12.28 -2.61
C MET A 173 8.78 -12.28 -4.04
N THR A 174 7.93 -12.46 -5.03
CA THR A 174 8.30 -12.18 -6.42
C THR A 174 7.75 -10.82 -6.81
N TYR A 175 8.65 -9.96 -7.29
CA TYR A 175 8.37 -8.61 -7.76
C TYR A 175 8.39 -8.58 -9.29
N TYR A 176 7.38 -7.94 -9.86
CA TYR A 176 7.19 -7.81 -11.30
C TYR A 176 7.00 -6.35 -11.69
N VAL A 177 7.47 -6.02 -12.89
CA VAL A 177 7.01 -4.84 -13.64
C VAL A 177 6.35 -5.34 -14.90
N VAL A 178 5.08 -4.98 -15.09
CA VAL A 178 4.27 -5.40 -16.23
C VAL A 178 3.84 -4.21 -17.06
N GLU A 179 3.92 -4.35 -18.38
CA GLU A 179 3.47 -3.38 -19.36
C GLU A 179 2.19 -3.86 -20.07
N PHE A 180 1.32 -2.92 -20.38
CA PHE A 180 0.10 -3.17 -21.15
C PHE A 180 -0.37 -1.95 -21.91
N ASP A 181 -1.03 -2.22 -23.04
CA ASP A 181 -1.62 -1.20 -23.88
C ASP A 181 -2.88 -0.61 -23.22
N PRO A 182 -2.94 0.71 -22.92
CA PRO A 182 -4.13 1.34 -22.37
C PRO A 182 -5.36 1.26 -23.29
N GLU A 183 -5.18 1.07 -24.60
CA GLU A 183 -6.30 0.90 -25.53
C GLU A 183 -7.01 -0.47 -25.36
N GLU A 184 -6.28 -1.48 -24.90
CA GLU A 184 -6.81 -2.83 -24.64
C GLU A 184 -7.23 -3.02 -23.17
N VAL A 185 -6.41 -2.50 -22.25
CA VAL A 185 -6.61 -2.61 -20.80
C VAL A 185 -6.32 -1.27 -20.14
N SER A 186 -7.38 -0.56 -19.75
CA SER A 186 -7.21 0.61 -18.89
C SER A 186 -6.72 0.22 -17.49
N TRP A 187 -6.07 1.15 -16.80
CA TRP A 187 -5.58 0.92 -15.44
C TRP A 187 -6.69 0.56 -14.45
N THR A 188 -7.85 1.22 -14.58
CA THR A 188 -9.07 0.88 -13.84
C THR A 188 -9.45 -0.60 -14.04
N ARG A 189 -9.42 -1.10 -15.30
CA ARG A 189 -9.75 -2.50 -15.62
C ARG A 189 -8.70 -3.45 -15.04
N PHE A 190 -7.41 -3.13 -15.19
CA PHE A 190 -6.31 -3.87 -14.59
C PHE A 190 -6.54 -4.08 -13.09
N ARG A 191 -6.84 -3.01 -12.36
CA ARG A 191 -7.07 -3.05 -10.91
C ARG A 191 -8.35 -3.75 -10.50
N LYS A 192 -9.49 -3.30 -11.03
CA LYS A 192 -10.81 -3.72 -10.52
C LYS A 192 -11.27 -5.08 -11.05
N LYS A 193 -10.84 -5.45 -12.26
CA LYS A 193 -11.35 -6.64 -12.95
C LYS A 193 -10.30 -7.73 -13.14
N ILE A 194 -9.05 -7.36 -13.42
CA ILE A 194 -7.99 -8.33 -13.68
C ILE A 194 -7.35 -8.79 -12.38
N LEU A 195 -6.85 -7.87 -11.54
CA LEU A 195 -6.39 -8.23 -10.19
C LEU A 195 -7.57 -8.55 -9.26
N GLY A 196 -8.56 -7.65 -9.22
CA GLY A 196 -9.78 -7.79 -8.43
C GLY A 196 -9.73 -7.06 -7.10
N ALA A 197 -10.85 -7.12 -6.36
CA ALA A 197 -11.03 -6.41 -5.11
C ALA A 197 -9.92 -6.74 -4.08
N THR A 198 -9.54 -5.74 -3.27
CA THR A 198 -8.53 -5.91 -2.21
C THR A 198 -8.94 -6.98 -1.20
N ASP A 199 -10.23 -7.03 -0.83
CA ASP A 199 -10.77 -8.15 -0.08
C ASP A 199 -11.02 -9.31 -1.04
N ALA A 200 -10.15 -10.33 -1.00
CA ALA A 200 -10.18 -11.45 -1.94
C ALA A 200 -11.49 -12.25 -1.86
N SER A 201 -12.18 -12.22 -0.71
CA SER A 201 -13.51 -12.84 -0.55
C SER A 201 -14.62 -12.14 -1.32
N LYS A 202 -14.38 -10.90 -1.75
CA LYS A 202 -15.30 -10.05 -2.53
C LYS A 202 -14.79 -9.82 -3.96
N ALA A 203 -13.68 -10.45 -4.34
CA ALA A 203 -13.14 -10.33 -5.68
C ALA A 203 -14.03 -11.05 -6.69
N ASP A 204 -14.05 -10.54 -7.92
CA ASP A 204 -14.70 -11.22 -9.04
C ASP A 204 -14.03 -12.59 -9.24
N PRO A 205 -14.77 -13.71 -9.30
CA PRO A 205 -14.18 -15.06 -9.42
C PRO A 205 -13.27 -15.24 -10.64
N GLU A 206 -13.44 -14.41 -11.68
CA GLU A 206 -12.57 -14.43 -12.86
C GLU A 206 -11.26 -13.64 -12.68
N SER A 207 -11.19 -12.76 -11.67
CA SER A 207 -9.99 -11.99 -11.34
C SER A 207 -8.93 -12.86 -10.67
N PHE A 208 -7.68 -12.41 -10.68
CA PHE A 208 -6.59 -13.19 -10.10
C PHE A 208 -6.78 -13.47 -8.60
N ARG A 209 -7.15 -12.44 -7.82
CA ARG A 209 -7.47 -12.60 -6.40
C ARG A 209 -8.68 -13.51 -6.19
N GLY A 210 -9.70 -13.44 -7.06
CA GLY A 210 -10.88 -14.31 -6.99
C GLY A 210 -10.55 -15.78 -7.24
N GLN A 211 -9.73 -16.07 -8.25
CA GLN A 211 -9.26 -17.43 -8.54
C GLN A 211 -8.42 -18.00 -7.40
N LEU A 212 -7.48 -17.22 -6.86
CA LEU A 212 -6.68 -17.64 -5.70
C LEU A 212 -7.54 -17.80 -4.45
N TYR A 213 -8.54 -16.94 -4.24
CA TYR A 213 -9.46 -17.08 -3.12
C TYR A 213 -10.32 -18.34 -3.22
N ALA A 214 -10.81 -18.68 -4.42
CA ALA A 214 -11.57 -19.91 -4.65
C ALA A 214 -10.70 -21.16 -4.40
N ALA A 215 -9.42 -21.11 -4.78
CA ALA A 215 -8.50 -22.24 -4.64
C ALA A 215 -7.96 -22.42 -3.21
N TYR A 216 -7.65 -21.32 -2.52
CA TYR A 216 -6.92 -21.35 -1.24
C TYR A 216 -7.55 -20.49 -0.14
N GLY A 217 -8.35 -19.48 -0.52
CA GLY A 217 -8.72 -18.38 0.35
C GLY A 217 -9.87 -18.64 1.34
N THR A 218 -10.66 -19.71 1.17
CA THR A 218 -11.77 -20.01 2.09
C THR A 218 -11.31 -20.33 3.52
N ALA A 219 -10.03 -20.63 3.72
CA ALA A 219 -9.42 -20.83 5.03
C ALA A 219 -8.76 -19.56 5.61
N LEU A 220 -8.70 -18.45 4.85
CA LEU A 220 -8.09 -17.22 5.32
C LEU A 220 -8.95 -16.53 6.37
N GLU A 221 -8.33 -16.18 7.50
CA GLU A 221 -8.97 -15.38 8.54
C GLU A 221 -9.13 -13.91 8.11
N TYR A 222 -8.18 -13.38 7.32
CA TYR A 222 -8.13 -11.96 6.94
C TYR A 222 -7.93 -11.75 5.43
N PRO A 223 -8.94 -12.06 4.58
CA PRO A 223 -8.82 -12.03 3.12
C PRO A 223 -8.57 -10.63 2.52
N GLY A 224 -8.72 -9.55 3.28
CA GLY A 224 -8.31 -8.20 2.88
C GLY A 224 -6.82 -7.92 3.04
N ARG A 225 -6.19 -8.48 4.08
CA ARG A 225 -4.74 -8.38 4.32
C ARG A 225 -3.99 -9.37 3.43
N ASP A 226 -4.45 -10.62 3.47
CA ASP A 226 -3.82 -11.81 2.91
C ASP A 226 -4.35 -12.10 1.49
N ASN A 227 -4.49 -11.06 0.69
CA ASN A 227 -5.10 -11.09 -0.64
C ASN A 227 -4.13 -11.49 -1.77
N PHE A 228 -3.08 -12.25 -1.43
CA PHE A 228 -2.09 -12.87 -2.29
C PHE A 228 -1.20 -11.97 -3.16
N VAL A 229 -1.66 -10.82 -3.63
CA VAL A 229 -0.87 -9.94 -4.51
C VAL A 229 -1.13 -8.46 -4.26
N HIS A 230 -0.11 -7.66 -4.52
CA HIS A 230 -0.19 -6.21 -4.70
C HIS A 230 -0.21 -5.83 -6.18
N GLY A 231 -0.82 -4.69 -6.50
CA GLY A 231 -0.68 -4.02 -7.79
C GLY A 231 -0.83 -2.52 -7.62
N SER A 232 0.07 -1.74 -8.21
CA SER A 232 0.10 -0.27 -8.09
C SER A 232 -1.24 0.38 -8.47
N ALA A 233 -1.66 1.40 -7.72
CA ALA A 233 -2.98 2.00 -7.88
C ALA A 233 -3.07 2.94 -9.09
N GLY A 234 -1.97 3.59 -9.46
CA GLY A 234 -1.85 4.35 -10.72
C GLY A 234 -0.41 4.43 -11.25
N PRO A 235 -0.20 5.11 -12.40
CA PRO A 235 1.12 5.29 -13.03
C PRO A 235 2.14 6.00 -12.13
N LEU A 236 1.73 7.02 -11.39
CA LEU A 236 2.63 7.77 -10.50
C LEU A 236 3.05 6.93 -9.29
N GLU A 237 2.12 6.20 -8.67
CA GLU A 237 2.45 5.25 -7.61
C GLU A 237 3.33 4.13 -8.14
N GLY A 238 3.07 3.63 -9.35
CA GLY A 238 3.96 2.68 -10.02
C GLY A 238 5.40 3.19 -10.11
N LEU A 239 5.61 4.44 -10.53
CA LEU A 239 6.93 5.08 -10.51
C LEU A 239 7.53 5.11 -9.10
N VAL A 240 6.79 5.60 -8.11
CA VAL A 240 7.25 5.70 -6.71
C VAL A 240 7.62 4.32 -6.16
N GLU A 241 6.79 3.31 -6.41
CA GLU A 241 7.06 1.93 -6.01
C GLU A 241 8.36 1.42 -6.64
N ARG A 242 8.59 1.66 -7.94
CA ARG A 242 9.86 1.29 -8.58
C ARG A 242 11.06 1.97 -7.93
N THR A 243 10.98 3.28 -7.62
CA THR A 243 12.08 4.00 -6.91
C THR A 243 12.41 3.43 -5.54
N ILE A 244 11.42 2.83 -4.86
CA ILE A 244 11.58 2.24 -3.54
C ILE A 244 12.12 0.81 -3.66
N HIS A 245 11.53 0.03 -4.55
CA HIS A 245 11.80 -1.40 -4.67
C HIS A 245 13.12 -1.66 -5.40
N GLU A 246 13.48 -0.91 -6.43
CA GLU A 246 14.64 -1.15 -7.28
C GLU A 246 15.85 -0.29 -6.85
N PRO A 247 16.95 -0.88 -6.33
CA PRO A 247 18.13 -0.12 -5.88
C PRO A 247 18.76 0.74 -6.98
N ASP A 248 18.81 0.21 -8.20
CA ASP A 248 19.43 0.84 -9.36
C ASP A 248 18.37 1.32 -10.36
N PHE A 249 17.25 1.85 -9.85
CA PHE A 249 16.13 2.28 -10.68
C PHE A 249 16.55 3.34 -11.70
N ASP A 250 16.27 3.05 -12.99
CA ASP A 250 16.42 3.99 -14.08
C ASP A 250 15.06 4.58 -14.48
N MET A 251 14.90 5.90 -14.33
CA MET A 251 13.69 6.62 -14.75
C MET A 251 13.38 6.43 -16.24
N ALA A 252 14.38 6.22 -17.10
CA ALA A 252 14.15 6.00 -18.52
C ALA A 252 13.46 4.66 -18.81
N SER A 253 13.49 3.71 -17.86
CA SER A 253 12.78 2.44 -17.95
C SER A 253 11.30 2.53 -17.54
N ASN A 254 10.80 3.68 -17.08
CA ASN A 254 9.41 3.89 -16.68
C ASN A 254 8.75 4.97 -17.54
N PRO A 255 7.50 4.79 -18.01
CA PRO A 255 6.81 5.79 -18.84
C PRO A 255 6.67 7.18 -18.19
N VAL A 256 6.28 7.24 -16.91
CA VAL A 256 6.19 8.50 -16.15
C VAL A 256 7.59 9.05 -15.89
N GLY A 257 8.55 8.19 -15.55
CA GLY A 257 9.96 8.57 -15.40
C GLY A 257 10.54 9.23 -16.66
N ARG A 258 10.34 8.65 -17.84
CA ARG A 258 10.75 9.26 -19.13
C ARG A 258 10.10 10.61 -19.38
N TYR A 259 8.83 10.75 -19.01
CA TYR A 259 8.11 12.01 -19.16
C TYR A 259 8.70 13.10 -18.24
N LEU A 260 9.00 12.78 -16.99
CA LEU A 260 9.66 13.68 -16.04
C LEU A 260 11.08 14.05 -16.49
N LEU A 261 11.86 13.08 -17.00
CA LEU A 261 13.18 13.34 -17.58
C LEU A 261 13.10 14.32 -18.75
N GLY A 262 12.09 14.19 -19.62
CA GLY A 262 11.82 15.13 -20.70
C GLY A 262 11.51 16.56 -20.24
N ARG A 263 11.10 16.71 -18.98
CA ARG A 263 10.87 18.00 -18.30
C ARG A 263 12.08 18.48 -17.49
N GLY A 264 13.21 17.79 -17.56
CA GLY A 264 14.42 18.13 -16.80
C GLY A 264 14.37 17.72 -15.32
N ILE A 265 13.47 16.80 -14.95
CA ILE A 265 13.32 16.29 -13.59
C ILE A 265 13.96 14.90 -13.54
N ASP A 266 15.14 14.83 -12.95
CA ASP A 266 15.84 13.56 -12.71
C ASP A 266 15.41 12.91 -11.39
N LEU A 267 15.99 11.74 -11.11
CA LEU A 267 15.62 10.93 -9.94
C LEU A 267 15.95 11.64 -8.63
N GLU A 268 17.07 12.36 -8.59
CA GLU A 268 17.49 13.13 -7.43
C GLU A 268 16.48 14.25 -7.15
N THR A 269 16.13 15.03 -8.17
CA THR A 269 15.13 16.10 -8.08
C THR A 269 13.77 15.57 -7.64
N PHE A 270 13.28 14.49 -8.26
CA PHE A 270 12.01 13.87 -7.90
C PHE A 270 12.00 13.35 -6.45
N THR A 271 13.09 12.71 -6.03
CA THR A 271 13.21 12.17 -4.66
C THR A 271 13.26 13.30 -3.63
N HIS A 272 14.02 14.36 -3.90
CA HIS A 272 14.08 15.54 -3.06
C HIS A 272 12.70 16.20 -2.94
N TRP A 273 12.04 16.45 -4.07
CA TRP A 273 10.68 16.97 -4.13
C TRP A 273 9.71 16.15 -3.28
N LYS A 274 9.67 14.82 -3.48
CA LYS A 274 8.79 13.89 -2.76
C LYS A 274 9.04 13.94 -1.26
N SER A 275 10.30 14.02 -0.83
CA SER A 275 10.66 14.06 0.59
C SER A 275 10.20 15.33 1.31
N ASN A 276 10.03 16.43 0.56
CA ASN A 276 9.55 17.71 1.08
C ASN A 276 8.02 17.85 1.07
N GLN A 277 7.29 16.88 0.50
CA GLN A 277 5.83 16.92 0.48
C GLN A 277 5.25 16.44 1.81
N SER A 278 4.16 17.09 2.25
CA SER A 278 3.33 16.56 3.33
C SER A 278 2.58 15.30 2.90
N ILE A 279 2.14 14.50 3.87
CA ILE A 279 1.27 13.32 3.64
C ILE A 279 0.03 13.75 2.84
N LEU A 280 -0.59 14.87 3.22
CA LEU A 280 -1.80 15.36 2.55
C LEU A 280 -1.54 15.66 1.06
N GLN A 281 -0.48 16.40 0.74
CA GLN A 281 -0.14 16.74 -0.65
C GLN A 281 0.17 15.51 -1.50
N LEU A 282 0.90 14.53 -0.94
CA LEU A 282 1.16 13.27 -1.63
C LEU A 282 -0.13 12.48 -1.86
N GLY A 283 -0.99 12.40 -0.83
CA GLY A 283 -2.27 11.70 -0.92
C GLY A 283 -3.20 12.31 -1.97
N GLU A 284 -3.35 13.63 -2.00
CA GLU A 284 -4.15 14.32 -3.02
C GLU A 284 -3.64 14.05 -4.45
N LEU A 285 -2.32 13.99 -4.63
CA LEU A 285 -1.74 13.69 -5.95
C LEU A 285 -1.89 12.21 -6.33
N PHE A 286 -1.75 11.29 -5.37
CA PHE A 286 -2.03 9.88 -5.61
C PHE A 286 -3.50 9.67 -5.97
N ASP A 287 -4.44 10.24 -5.22
CA ASP A 287 -5.87 10.18 -5.54
C ASP A 287 -6.17 10.77 -6.93
N ALA A 288 -5.52 11.87 -7.30
CA ALA A 288 -5.69 12.49 -8.62
C ALA A 288 -5.18 11.61 -9.77
N THR A 289 -4.21 10.72 -9.52
CA THR A 289 -3.54 9.88 -10.52
C THR A 289 -3.91 8.40 -10.45
N GLU A 290 -4.64 7.99 -9.41
CA GLU A 290 -5.12 6.62 -9.20
C GLU A 290 -6.04 6.19 -10.35
N GLU A 291 -5.88 4.94 -10.79
CA GLU A 291 -6.72 4.27 -11.78
C GLU A 291 -6.83 4.97 -13.16
N LYS A 292 -5.95 5.94 -13.42
CA LYS A 292 -5.76 6.61 -14.72
C LYS A 292 -4.72 5.91 -15.58
N ASP A 293 -4.86 6.04 -16.89
CA ASP A 293 -3.83 5.59 -17.81
C ASP A 293 -2.65 6.57 -17.83
N THR A 294 -1.45 6.08 -18.15
CA THR A 294 -0.19 6.85 -18.13
C THR A 294 -0.32 8.20 -18.83
N ALA A 295 -0.99 8.24 -19.99
CA ALA A 295 -1.13 9.46 -20.77
C ALA A 295 -1.99 10.53 -20.08
N GLU A 296 -3.02 10.13 -19.31
CA GLU A 296 -3.90 11.06 -18.58
C GLU A 296 -3.17 11.72 -17.40
N VAL A 297 -2.19 11.02 -16.83
CA VAL A 297 -1.43 11.50 -15.67
C VAL A 297 -0.51 12.67 -16.05
N PHE A 298 -0.05 12.76 -17.30
CA PHE A 298 0.88 13.82 -17.73
C PHE A 298 0.31 15.23 -17.53
N ASP A 299 -0.95 15.46 -17.90
CA ASP A 299 -1.62 16.77 -17.73
C ASP A 299 -1.75 17.18 -16.26
N ILE A 300 -1.84 16.20 -15.35
CA ILE A 300 -1.88 16.42 -13.91
C ILE A 300 -0.47 16.81 -13.44
N LEU A 301 0.53 16.06 -13.86
CA LEU A 301 1.92 16.29 -13.49
C LEU A 301 2.45 17.62 -14.02
N ASP A 302 1.95 18.14 -15.14
CA ASP A 302 2.31 19.47 -15.65
C ASP A 302 1.99 20.61 -14.69
N ARG A 303 1.04 20.38 -13.76
CA ARG A 303 0.65 21.36 -12.73
C ARG A 303 1.44 21.21 -11.44
N VAL A 304 2.26 20.16 -11.34
CA VAL A 304 3.13 19.91 -10.18
C VAL A 304 4.45 20.64 -10.38
N SER A 305 4.78 21.49 -9.41
CA SER A 305 6.11 22.07 -9.28
C SER A 305 7.01 21.06 -8.58
N PHE A 306 7.74 20.29 -9.38
CA PHE A 306 8.80 19.40 -8.91
C PHE A 306 10.02 20.19 -8.42
#